data_AF-A0A9D6CMY4-F1
#
_entry.id   AF-A0A9D6CMY4-F1
#
_cell.length_a   1.000
_cell.length_b   1.000
_cell.length_c   1.000
_cell.angle_alpha   90.00
_cell.angle_beta   90.00
_cell.angle_gamma   90.00
#
_symmetry.space_group_name_H-M   'P 1'
#
loop_
_entity.id
_entity.type
_entity.pdbx_description
1 polymer ?
#
loop_
_entity_poly.entity_id
_entity_poly.type
_entity_poly.pdbx_seq_one_letter_code
_entity_poly.pdbx_strand_id
1 'polypeptide(L)'
;MKRSIPLLFLLALPSLAQNPPVILLNGYDVATAGGGDCVVEPDSTGSFGRLEEFLRADGREVLFFDNCTYGAPPIEELGQHLGETIDALGVPQVDLVGISMGGMIIRSYLAGKLPGGGFDPPLDPKVRKAVFLGTPNFGSPLADLPVGGDQIPEIRRGSRFVWDLATWNQGTDDLREIDALALAGSGQYDGRGDGSVGVSSASLLSFYGQPVEKSRVIPACHNDAAFILCSTRVALAQVDSEEHPTAVAIRAFLADRPDWMSVGVPVPEHPATVGLADVLVELRDASDALITDASRPVVTLPGGETSTLDRGVAGLFYKQDLPGALLPLTVDAGSAGTLSASIEAGLGKTRLLPLSPGPRLIRAVPSAGLLSTLSLAPDSLASLFGSGFTDSEAAAEALPLPTQLAGVQVRFDDQPLELLYAGPGQVNVRIPAGALGLHTLTLESPLGVDAFNVFLEPAAPAVFTLDGSGTGAAAALNAQTFELIAPATPIAAGDYAALYVTGIGDQEVEVILGGQPQTVSYFGPAPGFAGLQQVNFQVQGASGSQELLIRAGGRFSNAALLAIR
;
A
#
# COMPACT_ATOMS: atom_id res chain seq x y z
N MET A 1 -30.18 10.27 17.26
CA MET A 1 -29.89 11.41 18.16
C MET A 1 -28.45 11.80 17.89
N LYS A 2 -28.20 12.95 17.25
CA LYS A 2 -26.84 13.45 16.99
C LYS A 2 -26.16 13.68 18.34
N ARG A 3 -25.26 12.80 18.76
CA ARG A 3 -24.42 13.03 19.94
C ARG A 3 -23.33 13.99 19.51
N SER A 4 -23.39 15.20 20.07
CA SER A 4 -22.42 16.25 19.89
C SER A 4 -21.05 15.79 20.40
N ILE A 5 -20.03 16.02 19.57
CA ILE A 5 -18.59 15.95 19.88
C ILE A 5 -18.34 16.63 21.25
N PRO A 6 -17.60 16.04 22.20
CA PRO A 6 -17.10 16.79 23.33
C PRO A 6 -16.00 17.71 22.80
N LEU A 7 -16.36 18.98 22.59
CA LEU A 7 -15.50 20.08 22.19
C LEU A 7 -14.52 20.41 23.33
N LEU A 8 -13.55 19.53 23.61
CA LEU A 8 -12.48 19.77 24.58
C LEU A 8 -11.21 20.20 23.83
N PHE A 9 -11.04 21.52 23.74
CA PHE A 9 -9.79 22.24 23.40
C PHE A 9 -8.92 21.68 22.24
N LEU A 10 -9.38 21.81 21.00
CA LEU A 10 -8.46 22.01 19.86
C LEU A 10 -8.27 23.52 19.65
N LEU A 11 -7.24 24.08 20.31
CA LEU A 11 -6.70 25.37 19.90
C LEU A 11 -5.95 25.13 18.58
N ALA A 12 -6.30 25.89 17.54
CA ALA A 12 -5.54 25.86 16.28
C ALA A 12 -4.06 26.07 16.58
N LEU A 13 -3.23 25.13 16.14
CA LEU A 13 -1.79 25.16 16.39
C LEU A 13 -1.17 26.31 15.60
N PRO A 14 -0.27 27.11 16.19
CA PRO A 14 0.41 28.14 15.42
C PRO A 14 1.14 27.47 14.25
N SER A 15 0.93 28.02 13.05
CA SER A 15 1.35 27.49 11.74
C SER A 15 2.87 27.46 11.49
N LEU A 16 3.67 27.32 12.56
CA LEU A 16 5.13 27.40 12.58
C LEU A 16 5.78 26.24 13.34
N ALA A 17 5.07 25.14 13.60
CA ALA A 17 5.70 23.95 14.15
C ALA A 17 6.82 23.49 13.19
N GLN A 18 8.08 23.60 13.62
CA GLN A 18 9.26 23.13 12.86
C GLN A 18 9.20 21.62 12.58
N ASN A 19 8.45 20.88 13.40
CA ASN A 19 8.21 19.45 13.28
C ASN A 19 6.70 19.16 13.17
N PRO A 20 6.26 18.22 12.33
CA PRO A 20 4.87 17.75 12.31
C PRO A 20 4.42 17.25 13.69
N PRO A 21 3.17 17.53 14.12
CA PRO A 21 2.63 16.97 15.34
C PRO A 21 2.52 15.44 15.22
N VAL A 22 2.71 14.75 16.34
CA VAL A 22 2.60 13.29 16.44
C VAL A 22 1.27 12.92 17.07
N ILE A 23 0.49 12.04 16.43
CA ILE A 23 -0.71 11.46 17.03
C ILE A 23 -0.38 10.04 17.48
N LEU A 24 -0.53 9.77 18.78
CA LEU A 24 -0.38 8.44 19.39
C LEU A 24 -1.75 7.76 19.43
N LEU A 25 -1.87 6.55 18.88
CA LEU A 25 -3.13 5.79 18.80
C LEU A 25 -3.03 4.50 19.63
N ASN A 26 -3.86 4.39 20.66
CA ASN A 26 -3.88 3.19 21.50
C ASN A 26 -4.49 1.96 20.80
N GLY A 27 -4.29 0.81 21.43
CA GLY A 27 -4.77 -0.47 20.95
C GLY A 27 -6.16 -0.82 21.46
N TYR A 28 -6.56 -2.08 21.23
CA TYR A 28 -7.81 -2.65 21.73
C TYR A 28 -7.85 -2.64 23.28
N ASP A 29 -8.96 -2.18 23.85
CA ASP A 29 -9.20 -2.25 25.31
C ASP A 29 -9.78 -3.61 25.72
N VAL A 30 -9.02 -4.34 26.53
CA VAL A 30 -9.36 -5.68 27.03
C VAL A 30 -10.57 -5.72 27.98
N ALA A 31 -10.99 -4.60 28.57
CA ALA A 31 -12.20 -4.52 29.37
C ALA A 31 -13.45 -4.84 28.53
N THR A 32 -13.44 -4.45 27.25
CA THR A 32 -14.53 -4.72 26.31
C THR A 32 -14.68 -6.21 25.99
N ALA A 33 -13.61 -7.00 26.13
CA ALA A 33 -13.63 -8.46 25.89
C ALA A 33 -14.56 -9.21 26.86
N GLY A 34 -14.75 -8.68 28.07
CA GLY A 34 -15.64 -9.23 29.10
C GLY A 34 -17.04 -8.61 29.13
N GLY A 35 -17.38 -7.78 28.14
CA GLY A 35 -18.62 -6.99 28.14
C GLY A 35 -18.61 -5.79 29.09
N GLY A 36 -17.42 -5.38 29.55
CA GLY A 36 -17.23 -4.12 30.28
C GLY A 36 -17.19 -2.92 29.34
N ASP A 37 -17.34 -1.72 29.92
CA ASP A 37 -17.21 -0.47 29.17
C ASP A 37 -15.74 -0.23 28.79
N CYS A 38 -15.51 0.36 27.61
CA CYS A 38 -14.18 0.84 27.20
C CYS A 38 -13.72 1.94 28.16
N VAL A 39 -12.50 1.83 28.68
CA VAL A 39 -11.99 2.76 29.69
C VAL A 39 -11.22 3.87 29.01
N VAL A 40 -11.76 5.09 29.09
CA VAL A 40 -11.06 6.27 28.57
C VAL A 40 -9.79 6.52 29.36
N GLU A 41 -8.65 6.51 28.66
CA GLU A 41 -7.34 6.80 29.24
C GLU A 41 -7.19 8.34 29.41
N PRO A 42 -6.70 8.82 30.57
CA PRO A 42 -6.56 10.27 30.81
C PRO A 42 -5.47 10.92 29.95
N ASP A 43 -4.47 10.13 29.51
CA ASP A 43 -3.34 10.52 28.68
C ASP A 43 -2.74 9.25 28.02
N SER A 44 -1.66 9.39 27.25
CA SER A 44 -1.06 8.25 26.53
C SER A 44 -0.25 7.29 27.42
N THR A 45 -0.11 7.54 28.72
CA THR A 45 0.87 6.81 29.56
C THR A 45 0.51 5.35 29.78
N GLY A 46 -0.78 5.01 29.75
CA GLY A 46 -1.26 3.62 29.87
C GLY A 46 -0.88 2.76 28.67
N SER A 47 -0.89 3.36 27.48
CA SER A 47 -0.59 2.67 26.22
C SER A 47 0.86 2.81 25.74
N PHE A 48 1.54 3.91 26.09
CA PHE A 48 2.84 4.28 25.52
C PHE A 48 3.92 4.60 26.57
N GLY A 49 3.62 4.47 27.87
CA GLY A 49 4.53 4.88 28.93
C GLY A 49 5.00 6.33 28.79
N ARG A 50 6.31 6.54 28.73
CA ARG A 50 6.95 7.86 28.67
C ARG A 50 7.25 8.35 27.25
N LEU A 51 6.73 7.69 26.20
CA LEU A 51 7.01 8.09 24.82
C LEU A 51 6.59 9.55 24.52
N GLU A 52 5.41 9.96 25.00
CA GLU A 52 4.95 11.35 24.85
C GLU A 52 5.93 12.35 25.45
N GLU A 53 6.45 12.08 26.65
CA GLU A 53 7.45 12.93 27.32
C GLU A 53 8.69 13.12 26.43
N PHE A 54 9.21 12.04 25.85
CA PHE A 54 10.41 12.09 25.01
C PHE A 54 10.19 12.77 23.66
N LEU A 55 9.03 12.57 23.03
CA LEU A 55 8.69 13.27 21.80
C LEU A 55 8.51 14.78 22.04
N ARG A 56 7.90 15.17 23.16
CA ARG A 56 7.81 16.58 23.56
C ARG A 56 9.18 17.18 23.86
N ALA A 57 10.08 16.42 24.48
CA ALA A 57 11.47 16.83 24.70
C ALA A 57 12.23 17.05 23.38
N ASP A 58 11.89 16.34 22.31
CA ASP A 58 12.39 16.55 20.94
C ASP A 58 11.75 17.77 20.23
N GLY A 59 10.93 18.56 20.94
CA GLY A 59 10.27 19.74 20.38
C GLY A 59 9.12 19.39 19.44
N ARG A 60 8.47 18.23 19.65
CA ARG A 60 7.26 17.84 18.91
C ARG A 60 6.03 18.11 19.74
N GLU A 61 4.99 18.54 19.06
CA GLU A 61 3.66 18.46 19.61
C GLU A 61 3.15 17.02 19.54
N VAL A 62 2.46 16.60 20.59
CA VAL A 62 1.92 15.24 20.71
C VAL A 62 0.45 15.32 21.08
N LEU A 63 -0.37 14.53 20.38
CA LEU A 63 -1.77 14.29 20.67
C LEU A 63 -1.97 12.81 20.96
N PHE A 64 -2.99 12.50 21.75
CA PHE A 64 -3.38 11.14 22.04
C PHE A 64 -4.80 10.90 21.52
N PHE A 65 -4.91 9.95 20.59
CA PHE A 65 -6.16 9.46 20.05
C PHE A 65 -6.52 8.18 20.81
N ASP A 66 -7.41 8.34 21.79
CA ASP A 66 -7.96 7.22 22.54
C ASP A 66 -9.24 6.70 21.87
N ASN A 67 -9.20 5.47 21.37
CA ASN A 67 -10.36 4.85 20.74
C ASN A 67 -11.56 4.68 21.69
N CYS A 68 -11.33 4.58 23.01
CA CYS A 68 -12.39 4.50 24.00
C CYS A 68 -13.19 5.80 24.14
N THR A 69 -12.62 6.95 23.75
CA THR A 69 -13.33 8.24 23.75
C THR A 69 -14.56 8.21 22.83
N TYR A 70 -14.53 7.33 21.82
CA TYR A 70 -15.62 7.11 20.86
C TYR A 70 -16.53 5.93 21.24
N GLY A 71 -16.27 5.26 22.37
CA GLY A 71 -17.01 4.08 22.80
C GLY A 71 -16.58 2.77 22.11
N ALA A 72 -15.34 2.70 21.60
CA ALA A 72 -14.79 1.57 20.86
C ALA A 72 -15.69 1.04 19.72
N PRO A 73 -16.09 1.91 18.77
CA PRO A 73 -16.79 1.47 17.58
C PRO A 73 -15.88 0.59 16.70
N PRO A 74 -16.44 -0.04 15.65
CA PRO A 74 -15.65 -0.72 14.62
C PRO A 74 -14.50 0.13 14.08
N ILE A 75 -13.42 -0.52 13.62
CA ILE A 75 -12.16 0.13 13.26
C ILE A 75 -12.31 1.06 12.05
N GLU A 76 -13.23 0.77 11.14
CA GLU A 76 -13.66 1.70 10.06
C GLU A 76 -14.16 3.04 10.57
N GLU A 77 -15.01 3.06 11.60
CA GLU A 77 -15.53 4.30 12.19
C GLU A 77 -14.41 5.06 12.93
N LEU A 78 -13.52 4.34 13.62
CA LEU A 78 -12.33 4.95 14.21
C LEU A 78 -11.40 5.57 13.15
N GLY A 79 -11.27 4.97 11.98
CA GLY A 79 -10.52 5.53 10.85
C GLY A 79 -11.11 6.85 10.35
N GLN A 80 -12.44 6.96 10.32
CA GLN A 80 -13.13 8.21 10.00
C GLN A 80 -12.87 9.29 11.06
N HIS A 81 -12.98 8.94 12.34
CA HIS A 81 -12.66 9.87 13.44
C HIS A 81 -11.20 10.32 13.45
N LEU A 82 -10.27 9.45 13.06
CA LEU A 82 -8.87 9.85 12.87
C LEU A 82 -8.73 10.91 11.77
N GLY A 83 -9.42 10.73 10.64
CA GLY A 83 -9.45 11.74 9.56
C GLY A 83 -10.01 13.08 10.02
N GLU A 84 -11.14 13.07 10.74
CA GLU A 84 -11.73 14.27 11.34
C GLU A 84 -10.74 14.96 12.30
N THR A 85 -10.00 14.18 13.08
CA THR A 85 -8.97 14.68 14.01
C THR A 85 -7.83 15.36 13.25
N ILE A 86 -7.30 14.71 12.20
CA ILE A 86 -6.20 15.25 11.38
C ILE A 86 -6.63 16.55 10.69
N ASP A 87 -7.84 16.59 10.12
CA ASP A 87 -8.36 17.78 9.46
C ASP A 87 -8.57 18.95 10.44
N ALA A 88 -9.05 18.66 11.65
CA ALA A 88 -9.29 19.67 12.67
C ALA A 88 -8.01 20.38 13.16
N LEU A 89 -6.83 19.76 12.99
CA LEU A 89 -5.55 20.38 13.37
C LEU A 89 -5.17 21.57 12.49
N GLY A 90 -5.65 21.60 11.23
CA GLY A 90 -5.30 22.66 10.29
C GLY A 90 -3.81 22.73 9.93
N VAL A 91 -3.07 21.63 10.12
CA VAL A 91 -1.65 21.50 9.79
C VAL A 91 -1.47 20.81 8.43
N PRO A 92 -0.37 21.08 7.69
CA PRO A 92 -0.15 20.47 6.38
C PRO A 92 0.11 18.97 6.44
N GLN A 93 0.67 18.47 7.54
CA GLN A 93 0.99 17.05 7.71
C GLN A 93 1.12 16.69 9.20
N VAL A 94 0.89 15.42 9.52
CA VAL A 94 1.08 14.80 10.83
C VAL A 94 1.99 13.57 10.73
N ASP A 95 2.57 13.17 11.85
CA ASP A 95 3.17 11.84 12.03
C ASP A 95 2.25 10.99 12.90
N LEU A 96 2.11 9.69 12.61
CA LEU A 96 1.22 8.78 13.35
C LEU A 96 2.04 7.67 14.03
N VAL A 97 1.67 7.27 15.25
CA VAL A 97 2.24 6.12 15.94
C VAL A 97 1.10 5.30 16.54
N GLY A 98 0.88 4.08 16.02
CA GLY A 98 -0.18 3.20 16.48
C GLY A 98 0.38 1.92 17.10
N ILE A 99 -0.10 1.55 18.28
CA ILE A 99 0.12 0.21 18.85
C ILE A 99 -1.06 -0.70 18.54
N SER A 100 -0.77 -1.95 18.15
CA SER A 100 -1.78 -2.99 18.01
C SER A 100 -2.88 -2.53 17.03
N MET A 101 -4.14 -2.57 17.45
CA MET A 101 -5.29 -2.04 16.72
C MET A 101 -5.13 -0.57 16.29
N GLY A 102 -4.40 0.27 17.03
CA GLY A 102 -4.14 1.65 16.65
C GLY A 102 -3.49 1.78 15.26
N GLY A 103 -2.64 0.83 14.88
CA GLY A 103 -2.10 0.78 13.52
C GLY A 103 -3.13 0.34 12.46
N MET A 104 -4.13 -0.46 12.83
CA MET A 104 -5.25 -0.78 11.94
C MET A 104 -6.16 0.43 11.72
N ILE A 105 -6.33 1.31 12.73
CA ILE A 105 -7.03 2.59 12.59
C ILE A 105 -6.32 3.48 11.57
N ILE A 106 -4.98 3.56 11.62
CA ILE A 106 -4.17 4.28 10.62
C ILE A 106 -4.46 3.75 9.22
N ARG A 107 -4.38 2.43 9.02
CA ARG A 107 -4.65 1.82 7.70
C ARG A 107 -6.09 2.03 7.23
N SER A 108 -7.05 1.94 8.15
CA SER A 108 -8.46 2.20 7.89
C SER A 108 -8.68 3.61 7.35
N TYR A 109 -8.06 4.61 7.97
CA TYR A 109 -8.07 6.00 7.51
C TYR A 109 -7.42 6.15 6.13
N LEU A 110 -6.23 5.58 5.91
CA LEU A 110 -5.52 5.69 4.63
C LEU A 110 -6.29 5.08 3.46
N ALA A 111 -6.97 3.95 3.70
CA ALA A 111 -7.83 3.30 2.73
C ALA A 111 -9.22 3.95 2.63
N GLY A 112 -9.58 4.83 3.57
CA GLY A 112 -10.93 5.38 3.70
C GLY A 112 -12.00 4.31 3.88
N LYS A 113 -11.69 3.24 4.64
CA LYS A 113 -12.60 2.10 4.80
C LYS A 113 -13.94 2.55 5.37
N LEU A 114 -15.04 2.19 4.71
CA LEU A 114 -16.39 2.58 5.10
C LEU A 114 -17.10 1.49 5.92
N PRO A 115 -17.95 1.86 6.90
CA PRO A 115 -18.87 0.94 7.55
C PRO A 115 -19.75 0.21 6.54
N GLY A 116 -19.83 -1.11 6.65
CA GLY A 116 -20.64 -1.94 5.74
C GLY A 116 -19.97 -2.30 4.41
N GLY A 117 -18.73 -1.86 4.16
CA GLY A 117 -17.94 -2.23 2.97
C GLY A 117 -17.58 -1.04 2.08
N GLY A 118 -16.57 -1.23 1.23
CA GLY A 118 -16.08 -0.18 0.32
C GLY A 118 -15.09 0.79 0.97
N PHE A 119 -14.65 1.76 0.17
CA PHE A 119 -13.52 2.64 0.45
C PHE A 119 -13.76 4.03 -0.14
N ASP A 120 -13.43 5.07 0.61
CA ASP A 120 -13.38 6.48 0.21
C ASP A 120 -12.08 7.13 0.70
N PRO A 121 -10.92 6.73 0.13
CA PRO A 121 -9.62 7.16 0.61
C PRO A 121 -9.40 8.66 0.42
N PRO A 122 -8.79 9.37 1.40
CA PRO A 122 -8.51 10.79 1.26
C PRO A 122 -7.55 11.07 0.09
N LEU A 123 -7.88 12.09 -0.72
CA LEU A 123 -7.03 12.55 -1.81
C LEU A 123 -5.64 12.97 -1.31
N ASP A 124 -5.61 13.72 -0.22
CA ASP A 124 -4.40 14.05 0.53
C ASP A 124 -4.56 13.51 1.96
N PRO A 125 -3.86 12.43 2.34
CA PRO A 125 -3.96 11.87 3.68
C PRO A 125 -3.36 12.78 4.75
N LYS A 126 -2.54 13.79 4.40
CA LYS A 126 -1.78 14.63 5.34
C LYS A 126 -0.93 13.83 6.34
N VAL A 127 -0.52 12.62 5.99
CA VAL A 127 0.35 11.78 6.82
C VAL A 127 1.73 11.75 6.20
N ARG A 128 2.73 12.25 6.93
CA ARG A 128 4.13 12.22 6.49
C ARG A 128 4.76 10.87 6.81
N LYS A 129 4.62 10.43 8.06
CA LYS A 129 5.20 9.19 8.58
C LYS A 129 4.21 8.43 9.45
N ALA A 130 4.31 7.10 9.45
CA ALA A 130 3.58 6.25 10.37
C ALA A 130 4.50 5.19 11.02
N VAL A 131 4.31 4.94 12.31
CA VAL A 131 4.95 3.84 13.03
C VAL A 131 3.91 2.85 13.53
N PHE A 132 4.10 1.58 13.18
CA PHE A 132 3.24 0.45 13.54
C PHE A 132 3.94 -0.41 14.59
N LEU A 133 3.39 -0.46 15.81
CA LEU A 133 3.94 -1.25 16.92
C LEU A 133 3.09 -2.50 17.13
N GLY A 134 3.60 -3.66 16.71
CA GLY A 134 2.89 -4.93 16.88
C GLY A 134 1.48 -4.91 16.27
N THR A 135 1.29 -4.18 15.17
CA THR A 135 -0.02 -4.04 14.52
C THR A 135 -0.44 -5.34 13.84
N PRO A 136 -1.63 -5.90 14.09
CA PRO A 136 -2.08 -7.12 13.43
C PRO A 136 -2.54 -6.86 11.99
N ASN A 137 -1.62 -6.50 11.09
CA ASN A 137 -1.94 -6.16 9.70
C ASN A 137 -2.64 -7.29 8.95
N PHE A 138 -2.34 -8.54 9.35
CA PHE A 138 -2.91 -9.76 8.78
C PHE A 138 -3.65 -10.59 9.85
N GLY A 139 -4.12 -9.91 10.90
CA GLY A 139 -4.88 -10.46 12.00
C GLY A 139 -4.03 -10.98 13.17
N SER A 140 -4.69 -11.22 14.29
CA SER A 140 -4.09 -11.69 15.54
C SER A 140 -4.58 -13.09 15.92
N PRO A 141 -3.69 -14.04 16.28
CA PRO A 141 -4.09 -15.31 16.87
C PRO A 141 -4.89 -15.17 18.16
N LEU A 142 -4.65 -14.14 18.98
CA LEU A 142 -5.42 -13.93 20.21
C LEU A 142 -6.88 -13.55 19.93
N ALA A 143 -7.16 -12.85 18.82
CA ALA A 143 -8.52 -12.49 18.45
C ALA A 143 -9.38 -13.69 18.03
N ASP A 144 -8.77 -14.84 17.73
CA ASP A 144 -9.47 -16.09 17.42
C ASP A 144 -9.99 -16.81 18.67
N LEU A 145 -9.59 -16.36 19.87
CA LEU A 145 -10.18 -16.79 21.14
C LEU A 145 -11.61 -16.22 21.27
N PRO A 146 -12.49 -16.83 22.11
CA PRO A 146 -13.85 -16.35 22.33
C PRO A 146 -13.87 -15.10 23.23
N VAL A 147 -13.21 -14.04 22.79
CA VAL A 147 -13.24 -12.69 23.37
C VAL A 147 -14.31 -11.84 22.69
N GLY A 148 -15.06 -11.06 23.47
CA GLY A 148 -16.16 -10.22 23.00
C GLY A 148 -15.72 -8.83 22.51
N GLY A 149 -16.69 -8.01 22.08
CA GLY A 149 -16.45 -6.64 21.58
C GLY A 149 -16.53 -6.53 20.06
N ASP A 150 -16.97 -5.37 19.59
CA ASP A 150 -17.29 -5.15 18.16
C ASP A 150 -16.05 -5.12 17.25
N GLN A 151 -14.88 -4.83 17.82
CA GLN A 151 -13.60 -4.76 17.11
C GLN A 151 -12.92 -6.13 16.92
N ILE A 152 -13.19 -7.11 17.79
CA ILE A 152 -12.54 -8.43 17.73
C ILE A 152 -12.82 -9.15 16.40
N PRO A 153 -14.07 -9.20 15.88
CA PRO A 153 -14.34 -9.78 14.58
C PRO A 153 -13.52 -9.19 13.44
N GLU A 154 -13.15 -7.90 13.52
CA GLU A 154 -12.32 -7.22 12.52
C GLU A 154 -10.83 -7.60 12.65
N ILE A 155 -10.33 -7.78 13.88
CA ILE A 155 -8.92 -8.12 14.16
C ILE A 155 -8.58 -9.60 13.88
N ARG A 156 -9.60 -10.47 13.82
CA ARG A 156 -9.43 -11.91 13.60
C ARG A 156 -8.68 -12.24 12.30
N ARG A 157 -7.94 -13.36 12.34
CA ARG A 157 -7.32 -13.90 11.12
C ARG A 157 -8.44 -14.36 10.17
N GLY A 158 -8.32 -14.00 8.90
CA GLY A 158 -9.37 -14.30 7.91
C GLY A 158 -10.67 -13.52 8.10
N SER A 159 -10.64 -12.36 8.79
CA SER A 159 -11.74 -11.41 8.78
C SER A 159 -11.86 -10.71 7.43
N ARG A 160 -13.07 -10.23 7.11
CA ARG A 160 -13.29 -9.41 5.91
C ARG A 160 -12.51 -8.10 5.99
N PHE A 161 -12.47 -7.48 7.17
CA PHE A 161 -11.77 -6.21 7.40
C PHE A 161 -10.28 -6.30 7.10
N VAL A 162 -9.59 -7.32 7.61
CA VAL A 162 -8.16 -7.55 7.34
C VAL A 162 -7.91 -7.77 5.86
N TRP A 163 -8.74 -8.58 5.20
CA TRP A 163 -8.62 -8.81 3.76
C TRP A 163 -8.84 -7.53 2.96
N ASP A 164 -9.89 -6.77 3.26
CA ASP A 164 -10.22 -5.49 2.64
C ASP A 164 -9.05 -4.53 2.74
N LEU A 165 -8.57 -4.25 3.96
CA LEU A 165 -7.43 -3.35 4.13
C LEU A 165 -6.17 -3.85 3.43
N ALA A 166 -6.00 -5.17 3.28
CA ALA A 166 -4.83 -5.72 2.63
C ALA A 166 -4.89 -5.70 1.09
N THR A 167 -6.08 -5.53 0.51
CA THR A 167 -6.31 -5.68 -0.94
C THR A 167 -7.01 -4.48 -1.60
N TRP A 168 -7.24 -3.40 -0.84
CA TRP A 168 -8.08 -2.27 -1.25
C TRP A 168 -7.62 -1.57 -2.53
N ASN A 169 -6.33 -1.56 -2.85
CA ASN A 169 -5.77 -0.93 -4.06
C ASN A 169 -4.96 -1.94 -4.88
N GLN A 170 -5.47 -2.31 -6.05
CA GLN A 170 -4.86 -3.28 -6.96
C GLN A 170 -4.50 -4.65 -6.31
N GLY A 171 -5.32 -5.14 -5.38
CA GLY A 171 -5.07 -6.41 -4.71
C GLY A 171 -3.92 -6.37 -3.69
N THR A 172 -3.47 -5.18 -3.32
CA THR A 172 -2.48 -4.94 -2.28
C THR A 172 -2.85 -3.67 -1.48
N ASP A 173 -2.02 -3.33 -0.52
CA ASP A 173 -2.08 -2.08 0.23
C ASP A 173 -0.73 -1.39 0.02
N ASP A 174 -0.74 -0.20 -0.57
CA ASP A 174 0.46 0.59 -0.85
C ASP A 174 0.74 1.65 0.22
N LEU A 175 -0.03 1.63 1.32
CA LEU A 175 0.03 2.60 2.41
C LEU A 175 -0.02 4.06 1.94
N ARG A 176 -0.53 4.32 0.73
CA ARG A 176 -0.61 5.67 0.15
C ARG A 176 0.75 6.39 0.10
N GLU A 177 1.85 5.63 -0.05
CA GLU A 177 3.22 6.16 -0.14
C GLU A 177 3.78 6.83 1.14
N ILE A 178 3.10 6.70 2.29
CA ILE A 178 3.63 7.26 3.54
C ILE A 178 4.94 6.54 3.93
N ASP A 179 5.89 7.28 4.50
CA ASP A 179 7.10 6.67 5.04
C ASP A 179 6.76 5.92 6.33
N ALA A 180 6.73 4.59 6.26
CA ALA A 180 6.22 3.72 7.31
C ALA A 180 7.35 2.89 7.95
N LEU A 181 7.27 2.70 9.28
CA LEU A 181 8.14 1.82 10.05
C LEU A 181 7.28 0.85 10.86
N ALA A 182 7.58 -0.45 10.82
CA ALA A 182 7.01 -1.41 11.74
C ALA A 182 8.05 -1.94 12.73
N LEU A 183 7.66 -2.00 14.00
CA LEU A 183 8.35 -2.69 15.06
C LEU A 183 7.50 -3.89 15.49
N ALA A 184 7.93 -5.09 15.11
CA ALA A 184 7.34 -6.35 15.54
C ALA A 184 8.01 -6.84 16.82
N GLY A 185 7.23 -7.27 17.81
CA GLY A 185 7.77 -7.94 18.99
C GLY A 185 8.02 -9.43 18.73
N SER A 186 9.07 -9.97 19.34
CA SER A 186 9.41 -11.41 19.31
C SER A 186 9.52 -12.00 20.73
N GLY A 187 8.82 -11.41 21.70
CA GLY A 187 8.90 -11.79 23.11
C GLY A 187 8.29 -13.15 23.45
N GLN A 188 7.42 -13.69 22.58
CA GLN A 188 6.79 -15.00 22.75
C GLN A 188 7.84 -16.11 22.90
N TYR A 189 7.51 -17.20 23.60
CA TYR A 189 8.47 -18.28 23.89
C TYR A 189 9.10 -18.95 22.66
N ASP A 190 8.41 -18.97 21.52
CA ASP A 190 8.93 -19.49 20.25
C ASP A 190 9.63 -18.42 19.39
N GLY A 191 9.62 -17.16 19.84
CA GLY A 191 10.16 -16.01 19.12
C GLY A 191 9.35 -15.59 17.88
N ARG A 192 8.17 -16.19 17.62
CA ARG A 192 7.38 -15.95 16.40
C ARG A 192 6.39 -14.80 16.51
N GLY A 193 6.27 -14.21 17.68
CA GLY A 193 5.39 -13.07 17.93
C GLY A 193 5.65 -12.42 19.27
N ASP A 194 4.79 -11.48 19.62
CA ASP A 194 4.88 -10.70 20.86
C ASP A 194 3.92 -11.20 21.95
N GLY A 195 3.32 -12.37 21.76
CA GLY A 195 2.28 -12.92 22.62
C GLY A 195 0.85 -12.52 22.20
N SER A 196 0.71 -11.58 21.26
CA SER A 196 -0.58 -11.17 20.67
C SER A 196 -0.58 -11.25 19.15
N VAL A 197 0.47 -10.74 18.52
CA VAL A 197 0.62 -10.60 17.08
C VAL A 197 1.88 -11.32 16.62
N GLY A 198 1.74 -12.13 15.57
CA GLY A 198 2.89 -12.80 14.95
C GLY A 198 3.76 -11.80 14.18
N VAL A 199 5.06 -12.06 14.13
CA VAL A 199 6.04 -11.17 13.44
C VAL A 199 5.65 -10.92 11.99
N SER A 200 5.19 -11.93 11.25
CA SER A 200 4.76 -11.79 9.86
C SER A 200 3.46 -11.00 9.70
N SER A 201 2.59 -11.00 10.71
CA SER A 201 1.39 -10.16 10.75
C SER A 201 1.73 -8.71 11.09
N ALA A 202 2.73 -8.47 11.94
CA ALA A 202 3.21 -7.12 12.29
C ALA A 202 4.07 -6.46 11.20
N SER A 203 4.58 -7.25 10.26
CA SER A 203 5.47 -6.83 9.19
C SER A 203 4.77 -5.97 8.12
N LEU A 204 5.52 -5.01 7.54
CA LEU A 204 5.08 -4.23 6.36
C LEU A 204 5.52 -4.85 5.03
N LEU A 205 6.19 -6.00 5.06
CA LEU A 205 6.78 -6.57 3.86
C LEU A 205 5.78 -7.06 2.80
N SER A 206 4.52 -7.28 3.20
CA SER A 206 3.41 -7.67 2.32
C SER A 206 2.81 -6.49 1.55
N PHE A 207 3.15 -5.26 1.94
CA PHE A 207 2.63 -4.02 1.37
C PHE A 207 3.49 -3.61 0.18
N TYR A 208 2.88 -2.92 -0.78
CA TYR A 208 3.56 -2.53 -2.00
C TYR A 208 4.72 -1.54 -1.72
N GLY A 209 5.84 -1.75 -2.40
CA GLY A 209 6.99 -0.85 -2.37
C GLY A 209 7.78 -0.79 -1.05
N GLN A 210 7.39 -1.53 -0.02
CA GLN A 210 8.00 -1.40 1.31
C GLN A 210 9.41 -2.03 1.39
N PRO A 211 10.45 -1.25 1.76
CA PRO A 211 11.80 -1.75 1.95
C PRO A 211 11.90 -2.75 3.11
N VAL A 212 12.83 -3.69 3.00
CA VAL A 212 12.98 -4.76 4.01
C VAL A 212 13.42 -4.23 5.37
N GLU A 213 14.17 -3.13 5.36
CA GLU A 213 14.70 -2.47 6.54
C GLU A 213 13.59 -1.86 7.40
N LYS A 214 12.46 -1.47 6.79
CA LYS A 214 11.34 -0.79 7.46
C LYS A 214 10.50 -1.71 8.34
N SER A 215 10.79 -3.01 8.38
CA SER A 215 10.16 -3.95 9.31
C SER A 215 11.23 -4.54 10.24
N ARG A 216 11.25 -4.09 11.49
CA ARG A 216 12.24 -4.46 12.50
C ARG A 216 11.63 -5.35 13.58
N VAL A 217 12.39 -6.33 14.06
CA VAL A 217 12.01 -7.26 15.12
C VAL A 217 12.79 -6.93 16.39
N ILE A 218 12.07 -6.74 17.50
CA ILE A 218 12.62 -6.41 18.82
C ILE A 218 12.18 -7.49 19.83
N PRO A 219 13.05 -7.93 20.76
CA PRO A 219 12.70 -8.92 21.78
C PRO A 219 11.80 -8.35 22.90
N ALA A 220 10.58 -7.96 22.53
CA ALA A 220 9.57 -7.38 23.40
C ALA A 220 8.23 -8.13 23.27
N CYS A 221 7.45 -8.12 24.36
CA CYS A 221 6.05 -8.55 24.38
C CYS A 221 5.12 -7.44 23.97
N HIS A 222 3.90 -7.79 23.59
CA HIS A 222 2.89 -6.85 23.17
C HIS A 222 2.64 -5.76 24.23
N ASN A 223 2.42 -6.20 25.48
CA ASN A 223 2.20 -5.38 26.67
C ASN A 223 2.42 -6.21 27.94
N ASP A 224 2.24 -5.60 29.10
CA ASP A 224 2.41 -6.25 30.41
C ASP A 224 1.47 -7.45 30.61
N ALA A 225 0.25 -7.40 30.07
CA ALA A 225 -0.71 -8.50 30.17
C ALA A 225 -0.24 -9.75 29.38
N ALA A 226 0.50 -9.55 28.29
CA ALA A 226 1.04 -10.63 27.46
C ALA A 226 2.27 -11.32 28.07
N PHE A 227 2.83 -10.83 29.18
CA PHE A 227 4.03 -11.38 29.81
C PHE A 227 3.95 -12.86 30.22
N ILE A 228 2.74 -13.42 30.39
CA ILE A 228 2.56 -14.86 30.67
C ILE A 228 2.91 -15.73 29.45
N LEU A 229 2.75 -15.18 28.24
CA LEU A 229 3.02 -15.88 26.97
C LEU A 229 4.45 -15.63 26.46
N CYS A 230 5.25 -14.92 27.25
CA CYS A 230 6.54 -14.40 26.84
C CYS A 230 7.70 -14.84 27.70
N SER A 231 8.87 -14.89 27.06
CA SER A 231 10.18 -15.08 27.70
C SER A 231 10.80 -13.77 28.22
N THR A 232 10.33 -12.62 27.75
CA THR A 232 10.81 -11.28 28.13
C THR A 232 9.80 -10.54 29.02
N ARG A 233 10.28 -9.47 29.69
CA ARG A 233 9.48 -8.51 30.46
C ARG A 233 9.55 -7.09 29.89
N VAL A 234 10.15 -6.94 28.71
CA VAL A 234 10.12 -5.67 27.95
C VAL A 234 8.81 -5.64 27.19
N ALA A 235 8.02 -4.58 27.38
CA ALA A 235 6.80 -4.34 26.61
C ALA A 235 7.09 -3.47 25.39
N LEU A 236 6.36 -3.71 24.29
CA LEU A 236 6.70 -3.14 22.99
C LEU A 236 6.45 -1.63 22.93
N ALA A 237 5.33 -1.14 23.48
CA ALA A 237 5.04 0.29 23.53
C ALA A 237 5.14 0.93 24.91
N GLN A 238 5.23 0.15 26.00
CA GLN A 238 5.35 0.70 27.35
C GLN A 238 6.77 1.22 27.61
N VAL A 239 7.10 2.35 27.00
CA VAL A 239 8.42 2.99 27.04
C VAL A 239 8.70 3.49 28.46
N ASP A 240 9.82 3.07 29.05
CA ASP A 240 10.22 3.41 30.42
C ASP A 240 11.43 4.38 30.50
N SER A 241 12.23 4.43 29.44
CA SER A 241 13.53 5.10 29.37
C SER A 241 13.84 5.59 27.95
N GLU A 242 14.79 6.53 27.83
CA GLU A 242 15.21 7.03 26.52
C GLU A 242 15.95 5.96 25.71
N GLU A 243 16.58 5.01 26.40
CA GLU A 243 17.28 3.86 25.83
C GLU A 243 16.32 2.73 25.41
N HIS A 244 15.02 2.84 25.72
CA HIS A 244 14.05 1.84 25.32
C HIS A 244 14.08 1.68 23.78
N PRO A 245 14.22 0.46 23.24
CA PRO A 245 14.39 0.24 21.79
C PRO A 245 13.32 0.93 20.93
N THR A 246 12.06 0.86 21.34
CA THR A 246 10.95 1.54 20.67
C THR A 246 11.10 3.06 20.67
N ALA A 247 11.55 3.67 21.77
CA ALA A 247 11.77 5.12 21.85
C ALA A 247 12.91 5.56 20.92
N VAL A 248 14.02 4.81 20.92
CA VAL A 248 15.16 5.06 20.02
C VAL A 248 14.74 5.00 18.56
N ALA A 249 14.01 3.94 18.16
CA ALA A 249 13.56 3.76 16.79
C ALA A 249 12.59 4.87 16.34
N ILE A 250 11.55 5.18 17.14
CA ILE A 250 10.55 6.19 16.80
C ILE A 250 11.20 7.56 16.68
N ARG A 251 11.95 8.00 17.70
CA ARG A 251 12.56 9.35 17.72
C ARG A 251 13.54 9.54 16.56
N ALA A 252 14.36 8.53 16.26
CA ALA A 252 15.28 8.58 15.13
C ALA A 252 14.54 8.60 13.79
N PHE A 253 13.55 7.71 13.61
CA PHE A 253 12.78 7.61 12.38
C PHE A 253 12.00 8.89 12.05
N LEU A 254 11.27 9.44 13.04
CA LEU A 254 10.52 10.67 12.84
C LEU A 254 11.43 11.87 12.52
N ALA A 255 12.66 11.88 13.06
CA ALA A 255 13.67 12.90 12.82
C ALA A 255 14.58 12.65 11.60
N ASP A 256 14.26 11.66 10.74
CA ASP A 256 15.05 11.34 9.54
C ASP A 256 16.51 10.92 9.84
N ARG A 257 16.77 10.45 11.07
CA ARG A 257 18.08 9.93 11.47
C ARG A 257 18.15 8.43 11.22
N PRO A 258 19.23 7.90 10.62
CA PRO A 258 19.33 6.47 10.30
C PRO A 258 19.47 5.56 11.53
N ASP A 259 19.60 6.11 12.74
CA ASP A 259 19.83 5.36 13.98
C ASP A 259 18.77 4.27 14.23
N TRP A 260 17.54 4.45 13.74
CA TRP A 260 16.47 3.44 13.83
C TRP A 260 16.84 2.11 13.15
N MET A 261 17.71 2.12 12.13
CA MET A 261 18.19 0.89 11.46
C MET A 261 19.08 0.04 12.36
N SER A 262 19.55 0.57 13.49
CA SER A 262 20.34 -0.18 14.47
C SER A 262 19.45 -0.92 15.50
N VAL A 263 18.16 -0.59 15.57
CA VAL A 263 17.23 -1.19 16.53
C VAL A 263 16.68 -2.50 16.00
N GLY A 264 16.84 -3.58 16.78
CA GLY A 264 16.35 -4.92 16.40
C GLY A 264 17.05 -5.48 15.17
N VAL A 265 16.41 -6.43 14.48
CA VAL A 265 16.87 -6.99 13.20
C VAL A 265 15.77 -6.90 12.12
N PRO A 266 16.09 -6.83 10.82
CA PRO A 266 15.07 -6.94 9.78
C PRO A 266 14.26 -8.25 9.89
N VAL A 267 12.96 -8.20 9.61
CA VAL A 267 12.08 -9.40 9.63
C VAL A 267 12.63 -10.59 8.82
N PRO A 268 13.19 -10.41 7.61
CA PRO A 268 13.76 -11.52 6.84
C PRO A 268 14.96 -12.20 7.50
N GLU A 269 15.65 -11.49 8.40
CA GLU A 269 16.84 -11.96 9.11
C GLU A 269 16.51 -12.58 10.48
N HIS A 270 15.26 -12.44 10.94
CA HIS A 270 14.85 -12.96 12.24
C HIS A 270 14.78 -14.49 12.26
N PRO A 271 15.53 -15.18 13.13
CA PRO A 271 15.71 -16.64 13.06
C PRO A 271 14.44 -17.46 13.31
N ALA A 272 13.43 -16.92 14.00
CA ALA A 272 12.20 -17.66 14.27
C ALA A 272 11.21 -17.64 13.11
N THR A 273 11.33 -16.67 12.21
CA THR A 273 10.43 -16.46 11.05
C THR A 273 11.14 -16.55 9.71
N VAL A 274 12.46 -16.68 9.70
CA VAL A 274 13.23 -16.90 8.46
C VAL A 274 12.74 -18.17 7.78
N GLY A 275 12.37 -18.04 6.50
CA GLY A 275 11.83 -19.17 5.75
C GLY A 275 10.43 -19.62 6.18
N LEU A 276 9.64 -18.77 6.84
CA LEU A 276 8.21 -18.97 7.05
C LEU A 276 7.40 -17.94 6.25
N ALA A 277 6.17 -18.29 5.90
CA ALA A 277 5.19 -17.36 5.38
C ALA A 277 3.78 -17.65 5.89
N ASP A 278 3.01 -16.58 5.94
CA ASP A 278 1.58 -16.64 6.17
C ASP A 278 0.87 -16.51 4.81
N VAL A 279 -0.34 -17.05 4.71
CA VAL A 279 -1.18 -16.91 3.52
C VAL A 279 -2.60 -16.56 3.93
N LEU A 280 -3.22 -15.68 3.16
CA LEU A 280 -4.63 -15.37 3.17
C LEU A 280 -5.15 -15.62 1.76
N VAL A 281 -6.19 -16.44 1.63
CA VAL A 281 -6.74 -16.87 0.35
C VAL A 281 -8.22 -16.49 0.31
N GLU A 282 -8.63 -15.83 -0.77
CA GLU A 282 -10.03 -15.59 -1.10
C GLU A 282 -10.41 -16.38 -2.33
N LEU A 283 -11.52 -17.12 -2.25
CA LEU A 283 -12.03 -17.90 -3.38
C LEU A 283 -13.16 -17.16 -4.08
N ARG A 284 -13.04 -17.02 -5.39
CA ARG A 284 -14.03 -16.38 -6.26
C ARG A 284 -14.34 -17.22 -7.48
N ASP A 285 -15.56 -17.08 -8.00
CA ASP A 285 -15.97 -17.72 -9.24
C ASP A 285 -15.59 -16.89 -10.48
N ALA A 286 -15.94 -17.39 -11.67
CA ALA A 286 -15.63 -16.74 -12.94
C ALA A 286 -16.39 -15.41 -13.16
N SER A 287 -17.39 -15.11 -12.33
CA SER A 287 -18.14 -13.85 -12.31
C SER A 287 -17.69 -12.90 -11.20
N ASP A 288 -16.54 -13.18 -10.58
CA ASP A 288 -15.99 -12.44 -9.45
C ASP A 288 -16.87 -12.47 -8.17
N ALA A 289 -17.73 -13.49 -8.01
CA ALA A 289 -18.53 -13.68 -6.80
C ALA A 289 -17.84 -14.59 -5.78
N LEU A 290 -18.06 -14.34 -4.48
CA LEU A 290 -17.47 -15.12 -3.40
C LEU A 290 -17.97 -16.58 -3.39
N ILE A 291 -17.03 -17.52 -3.32
CA ILE A 291 -17.34 -18.95 -3.18
C ILE A 291 -17.44 -19.30 -1.70
N THR A 292 -18.61 -19.73 -1.25
CA THR A 292 -18.89 -19.98 0.17
C THR A 292 -19.08 -21.46 0.52
N ASP A 293 -19.22 -22.33 -0.48
CA ASP A 293 -19.44 -23.77 -0.37
C ASP A 293 -18.16 -24.61 -0.55
N ALA A 294 -16.98 -23.98 -0.60
CA ALA A 294 -15.71 -24.65 -0.83
C ALA A 294 -15.24 -25.55 0.33
N SER A 295 -14.49 -26.59 -0.04
CA SER A 295 -13.65 -27.34 0.90
C SER A 295 -12.57 -26.44 1.51
N ARG A 296 -11.89 -26.93 2.55
CA ARG A 296 -10.67 -26.25 3.03
C ARG A 296 -9.58 -26.42 1.96
N PRO A 297 -8.89 -25.35 1.52
CA PRO A 297 -7.75 -25.48 0.63
C PRO A 297 -6.65 -26.35 1.25
N VAL A 298 -6.01 -27.14 0.41
CA VAL A 298 -4.96 -28.09 0.76
C VAL A 298 -3.65 -27.64 0.13
N VAL A 299 -2.64 -27.44 0.97
CA VAL A 299 -1.27 -27.14 0.57
C VAL A 299 -0.44 -28.42 0.64
N THR A 300 0.37 -28.67 -0.39
CA THR A 300 1.36 -29.75 -0.40
C THR A 300 2.71 -29.21 0.07
N LEU A 301 3.23 -29.76 1.16
CA LEU A 301 4.48 -29.39 1.80
C LEU A 301 5.70 -30.05 1.12
N PRO A 302 6.92 -29.52 1.34
CA PRO A 302 8.14 -30.19 0.92
C PRO A 302 8.22 -31.58 1.57
N GLY A 303 8.21 -32.64 0.76
CA GLY A 303 8.12 -34.03 1.24
C GLY A 303 6.80 -34.73 0.92
N GLY A 304 5.81 -34.03 0.35
CA GLY A 304 4.55 -34.61 -0.13
C GLY A 304 3.45 -34.72 0.92
N GLU A 305 3.74 -34.35 2.17
CA GLU A 305 2.71 -34.19 3.20
C GLU A 305 1.76 -33.05 2.86
N THR A 306 0.52 -33.12 3.32
CA THR A 306 -0.50 -32.10 3.05
C THR A 306 -0.92 -31.39 4.32
N SER A 307 -1.19 -30.08 4.22
CA SER A 307 -1.74 -29.26 5.30
C SER A 307 -2.96 -28.48 4.81
N THR A 308 -4.00 -28.38 5.64
CA THR A 308 -5.21 -27.60 5.30
C THR A 308 -5.14 -26.19 5.84
N LEU A 309 -5.58 -25.22 5.05
CA LEU A 309 -5.85 -23.85 5.51
C LEU A 309 -7.02 -23.83 6.49
N ASP A 310 -6.96 -22.93 7.46
CA ASP A 310 -8.02 -22.64 8.44
C ASP A 310 -9.11 -21.76 7.81
N ARG A 311 -10.35 -21.90 8.29
CA ARG A 311 -11.51 -21.15 7.75
C ARG A 311 -11.59 -19.79 8.42
N GLY A 312 -11.65 -18.73 7.63
CA GLY A 312 -12.05 -17.39 8.06
C GLY A 312 -13.55 -17.18 7.92
N VAL A 313 -13.96 -15.94 7.60
CA VAL A 313 -15.34 -15.65 7.17
C VAL A 313 -15.61 -16.21 5.76
N ALA A 314 -16.84 -16.06 5.27
CA ALA A 314 -17.28 -16.65 4.00
C ALA A 314 -16.31 -16.35 2.83
N GLY A 315 -15.78 -17.41 2.21
CA GLY A 315 -14.83 -17.34 1.09
C GLY A 315 -13.36 -17.13 1.47
N LEU A 316 -13.06 -16.84 2.74
CA LEU A 316 -11.70 -16.59 3.22
C LEU A 316 -11.09 -17.77 3.97
N PHE A 317 -9.81 -18.00 3.71
CA PHE A 317 -9.00 -19.04 4.34
C PHE A 317 -7.63 -18.50 4.67
N TYR A 318 -7.01 -19.05 5.72
CA TYR A 318 -5.68 -18.61 6.13
C TYR A 318 -4.79 -19.76 6.59
N LYS A 319 -3.48 -19.55 6.53
CA LYS A 319 -2.52 -20.38 7.24
C LYS A 319 -1.33 -19.54 7.65
N GLN A 320 -0.73 -19.89 8.78
CA GLN A 320 0.52 -19.31 9.23
C GLN A 320 1.62 -20.36 9.30
N ASP A 321 2.86 -19.89 9.38
CA ASP A 321 4.04 -20.73 9.55
C ASP A 321 4.21 -21.80 8.44
N LEU A 322 3.79 -21.49 7.21
CA LEU A 322 4.07 -22.36 6.07
C LEU A 322 5.58 -22.32 5.74
N PRO A 323 6.19 -23.46 5.40
CA PRO A 323 7.62 -23.51 5.09
C PRO A 323 7.91 -22.76 3.79
N GLY A 324 9.03 -22.04 3.79
CA GLY A 324 9.49 -21.16 2.72
C GLY A 324 9.90 -21.91 1.46
N ALA A 325 8.92 -22.33 0.67
CA ALA A 325 9.08 -23.00 -0.62
C ALA A 325 7.92 -22.62 -1.55
N LEU A 326 8.01 -23.02 -2.81
CA LEU A 326 6.87 -23.00 -3.72
C LEU A 326 5.95 -24.19 -3.38
N LEU A 327 4.82 -23.90 -2.74
CA LEU A 327 3.88 -24.88 -2.25
C LEU A 327 2.64 -24.95 -3.15
N PRO A 328 2.35 -26.11 -3.79
CA PRO A 328 1.11 -26.30 -4.51
C PRO A 328 -0.09 -26.18 -3.56
N LEU A 329 -1.07 -25.38 -3.95
CA LEU A 329 -2.36 -25.22 -3.30
C LEU A 329 -3.44 -25.80 -4.22
N THR A 330 -4.34 -26.60 -3.67
CA THR A 330 -5.53 -27.11 -4.37
C THR A 330 -6.76 -26.93 -3.50
N VAL A 331 -7.91 -26.66 -4.11
CA VAL A 331 -9.18 -26.58 -3.39
C VAL A 331 -10.31 -27.09 -4.27
N ASP A 332 -11.21 -27.88 -3.68
CA ASP A 332 -12.52 -28.14 -4.28
C ASP A 332 -13.41 -26.94 -3.98
N ALA A 333 -13.58 -26.06 -4.98
CA ALA A 333 -14.34 -24.83 -4.89
C ALA A 333 -15.83 -25.06 -5.20
N GLY A 334 -16.33 -26.29 -4.97
CA GLY A 334 -17.74 -26.62 -5.08
C GLY A 334 -18.27 -26.37 -6.48
N SER A 335 -19.20 -25.43 -6.59
CA SER A 335 -19.82 -25.03 -7.87
C SER A 335 -18.81 -24.55 -8.94
N ALA A 336 -17.64 -24.05 -8.55
CA ALA A 336 -16.59 -23.60 -9.47
C ALA A 336 -15.58 -24.71 -9.85
N GLY A 337 -15.75 -25.94 -9.35
CA GLY A 337 -14.83 -27.05 -9.60
C GLY A 337 -13.52 -26.94 -8.82
N THR A 338 -12.46 -27.60 -9.30
CA THR A 338 -11.16 -27.58 -8.61
C THR A 338 -10.34 -26.37 -9.03
N LEU A 339 -9.89 -25.58 -8.06
CA LEU A 339 -8.94 -24.48 -8.27
C LEU A 339 -7.56 -24.88 -7.76
N SER A 340 -6.52 -24.43 -8.46
CA SER A 340 -5.13 -24.71 -8.12
C SER A 340 -4.28 -23.45 -8.23
N ALA A 341 -3.32 -23.30 -7.32
CA ALA A 341 -2.35 -22.22 -7.34
C ALA A 341 -1.02 -22.70 -6.75
N SER A 342 -0.01 -21.83 -6.76
CA SER A 342 1.23 -22.05 -6.01
C SER A 342 1.47 -20.88 -5.07
N ILE A 343 1.77 -21.19 -3.82
CA ILE A 343 2.14 -20.20 -2.80
C ILE A 343 3.66 -20.24 -2.69
N GLU A 344 4.32 -19.14 -3.01
CA GLU A 344 5.72 -18.98 -2.65
C GLU A 344 5.76 -18.45 -1.21
N ALA A 345 6.09 -19.33 -0.27
CA ALA A 345 6.34 -18.92 1.09
C ALA A 345 7.76 -18.30 1.17
N GLY A 346 7.88 -17.05 1.60
CA GLY A 346 9.18 -16.39 1.73
C GLY A 346 9.16 -15.11 2.56
N LEU A 347 10.14 -15.00 3.45
CA LEU A 347 10.65 -13.82 4.17
C LEU A 347 9.69 -13.09 5.12
N GLY A 348 8.96 -13.80 5.98
CA GLY A 348 8.21 -13.18 7.08
C GLY A 348 7.12 -12.20 6.59
N LYS A 349 6.52 -12.53 5.45
CA LYS A 349 5.40 -11.82 4.81
C LYS A 349 4.13 -12.66 4.90
N THR A 350 2.99 -12.00 4.77
CA THR A 350 1.70 -12.64 4.48
C THR A 350 1.39 -12.52 3.00
N ARG A 351 1.18 -13.65 2.32
CA ARG A 351 0.79 -13.69 0.90
C ARG A 351 -0.72 -13.60 0.79
N LEU A 352 -1.20 -12.62 0.03
CA LEU A 352 -2.60 -12.46 -0.33
C LEU A 352 -2.83 -13.15 -1.68
N LEU A 353 -3.81 -14.04 -1.74
CA LEU A 353 -4.08 -14.83 -2.94
C LEU A 353 -5.58 -14.84 -3.25
N PRO A 354 -6.06 -13.89 -4.06
CA PRO A 354 -7.33 -14.04 -4.75
C PRO A 354 -7.20 -15.21 -5.74
N LEU A 355 -8.08 -16.19 -5.64
CA LEU A 355 -8.07 -17.39 -6.47
C LEU A 355 -9.42 -17.56 -7.17
N SER A 356 -9.38 -17.54 -8.50
CA SER A 356 -10.53 -17.68 -9.40
C SER A 356 -10.12 -18.51 -10.64
N PRO A 357 -11.06 -19.19 -11.32
CA PRO A 357 -10.79 -19.88 -12.59
C PRO A 357 -10.59 -18.95 -13.79
N GLY A 358 -10.85 -17.64 -13.65
CA GLY A 358 -10.87 -16.65 -14.74
C GLY A 358 -9.54 -15.91 -14.99
N PRO A 359 -9.58 -14.77 -15.72
CA PRO A 359 -8.43 -13.88 -15.81
C PRO A 359 -7.98 -13.41 -14.43
N ARG A 360 -6.74 -12.90 -14.34
CA ARG A 360 -6.22 -12.32 -13.11
C ARG A 360 -5.46 -11.03 -13.38
N LEU A 361 -6.01 -9.90 -12.95
CA LEU A 361 -5.36 -8.62 -12.82
C LEU A 361 -4.41 -8.63 -11.62
N ILE A 362 -3.19 -8.14 -11.82
CA ILE A 362 -2.15 -8.08 -10.78
C ILE A 362 -1.67 -6.64 -10.58
N ARG A 363 -1.68 -5.83 -11.64
CA ARG A 363 -1.17 -4.47 -11.60
C ARG A 363 -1.79 -3.59 -12.69
N ALA A 364 -2.05 -2.34 -12.37
CA ALA A 364 -2.27 -1.25 -13.31
C ALA A 364 -1.25 -0.14 -13.03
N VAL A 365 -0.45 0.22 -14.04
CA VAL A 365 0.61 1.25 -13.91
C VAL A 365 0.58 2.18 -15.11
N PRO A 366 1.14 3.40 -15.01
CA PRO A 366 1.38 4.23 -16.17
C PRO A 366 2.16 3.44 -17.24
N SER A 367 1.71 3.48 -18.50
CA SER A 367 2.29 2.63 -19.55
C SER A 367 3.77 2.86 -19.83
N ALA A 368 4.30 4.00 -19.40
CA ALA A 368 5.68 4.38 -19.58
C ALA A 368 6.65 3.81 -18.54
N GLY A 369 6.16 3.42 -17.36
CA GLY A 369 7.03 2.92 -16.30
C GLY A 369 6.32 2.71 -14.97
N LEU A 370 6.94 1.90 -14.12
CA LEU A 370 6.49 1.66 -12.75
C LEU A 370 6.81 2.86 -11.86
N LEU A 371 5.85 3.27 -11.03
CA LEU A 371 6.03 4.30 -10.00
C LEU A 371 6.10 3.68 -8.60
N SER A 372 6.51 4.49 -7.62
CA SER A 372 6.49 4.13 -6.20
C SER A 372 5.08 3.98 -5.63
N THR A 373 4.06 4.51 -6.31
CA THR A 373 2.64 4.46 -5.96
C THR A 373 1.87 3.53 -6.86
N LEU A 374 0.74 3.03 -6.38
CA LEU A 374 -0.26 2.36 -7.21
C LEU A 374 -1.37 3.32 -7.61
N SER A 375 -0.96 4.44 -8.21
CA SER A 375 -1.84 5.48 -8.72
C SER A 375 -1.73 5.61 -10.23
N LEU A 376 -2.82 6.05 -10.86
CA LEU A 376 -2.88 6.49 -12.24
C LEU A 376 -3.34 7.95 -12.29
N ALA A 377 -3.35 8.55 -13.48
CA ALA A 377 -3.90 9.88 -13.68
C ALA A 377 -5.02 9.87 -14.73
N PRO A 378 -5.96 10.82 -14.67
CA PRO A 378 -6.92 11.05 -15.76
C PRO A 378 -6.21 11.32 -17.10
N ASP A 379 -6.87 10.94 -18.20
CA ASP A 379 -6.38 11.13 -19.58
C ASP A 379 -4.95 10.60 -19.82
N SER A 380 -4.63 9.46 -19.22
CA SER A 380 -3.30 8.83 -19.31
C SER A 380 -3.37 7.45 -19.96
N LEU A 381 -2.23 7.00 -20.49
CA LEU A 381 -2.01 5.61 -20.88
C LEU A 381 -1.63 4.78 -19.66
N ALA A 382 -2.34 3.68 -19.46
CA ALA A 382 -2.06 2.69 -18.42
C ALA A 382 -1.89 1.28 -19.03
N SER A 383 -0.95 0.54 -18.46
CA SER A 383 -0.72 -0.87 -18.77
C SER A 383 -1.24 -1.71 -17.61
N LEU A 384 -2.15 -2.63 -17.93
CA LEU A 384 -2.69 -3.62 -17.02
C LEU A 384 -1.93 -4.93 -17.22
N PHE A 385 -1.41 -5.51 -16.14
CA PHE A 385 -0.64 -6.75 -16.15
C PHE A 385 -1.34 -7.85 -15.38
N GLY A 386 -1.16 -9.08 -15.85
CA GLY A 386 -1.82 -10.23 -15.26
C GLY A 386 -1.64 -11.50 -16.06
N SER A 387 -2.64 -12.37 -16.01
CA SER A 387 -2.66 -13.64 -16.74
C SER A 387 -4.07 -14.01 -17.18
N GLY A 388 -4.17 -14.83 -18.23
CA GLY A 388 -5.46 -15.37 -18.69
C GLY A 388 -6.36 -14.31 -19.32
N PHE A 389 -5.79 -13.24 -19.88
CA PHE A 389 -6.58 -12.19 -20.53
C PHE A 389 -7.11 -12.64 -21.89
N THR A 390 -6.28 -13.28 -22.72
CA THR A 390 -6.63 -13.80 -24.05
C THR A 390 -5.54 -14.77 -24.53
N ASP A 391 -5.80 -15.54 -25.59
CA ASP A 391 -4.81 -16.46 -26.19
C ASP A 391 -4.06 -15.85 -27.39
N SER A 392 -4.42 -14.62 -27.79
CA SER A 392 -3.88 -13.94 -28.97
C SER A 392 -3.56 -12.49 -28.70
N GLU A 393 -2.62 -11.93 -29.45
CA GLU A 393 -2.29 -10.51 -29.39
C GLU A 393 -3.04 -9.72 -30.47
N ALA A 394 -3.55 -8.55 -30.11
CA ALA A 394 -4.13 -7.59 -31.04
C ALA A 394 -3.77 -6.16 -30.62
N ALA A 395 -3.53 -5.30 -31.62
CA ALA A 395 -3.28 -3.88 -31.44
C ALA A 395 -4.32 -3.07 -32.21
N ALA A 396 -4.59 -1.84 -31.76
CA ALA A 396 -5.46 -0.92 -32.49
C ALA A 396 -4.82 -0.51 -33.83
N GLU A 397 -5.59 -0.56 -34.92
CA GLU A 397 -5.11 -0.24 -36.27
C GLU A 397 -5.47 1.18 -36.74
N ALA A 398 -6.41 1.85 -36.04
CA ALA A 398 -6.88 3.18 -36.40
C ALA A 398 -7.47 3.92 -35.19
N LEU A 399 -7.68 5.24 -35.35
CA LEU A 399 -8.46 6.06 -34.43
C LEU A 399 -9.91 6.21 -34.94
N PRO A 400 -10.93 6.31 -34.05
CA PRO A 400 -10.84 6.22 -32.59
C PRO A 400 -10.44 4.82 -32.13
N LEU A 401 -9.83 4.73 -30.96
CA LEU A 401 -9.38 3.45 -30.41
C LEU A 401 -10.57 2.52 -30.14
N PRO A 402 -10.45 1.21 -30.42
CA PRO A 402 -11.52 0.25 -30.15
C PRO A 402 -11.68 0.02 -28.64
N THR A 403 -12.90 -0.31 -28.20
CA THR A 403 -13.19 -0.68 -26.80
C THR A 403 -13.18 -2.19 -26.56
N GLN A 404 -12.73 -2.96 -27.56
CA GLN A 404 -12.55 -4.40 -27.48
C GLN A 404 -11.43 -4.84 -28.44
N LEU A 405 -10.48 -5.64 -27.94
CA LEU A 405 -9.41 -6.25 -28.73
C LEU A 405 -9.21 -7.69 -28.26
N ALA A 406 -9.03 -8.64 -29.20
CA ALA A 406 -8.79 -10.06 -28.90
C ALA A 406 -9.80 -10.67 -27.89
N GLY A 407 -11.07 -10.22 -27.92
CA GLY A 407 -12.12 -10.65 -27.01
C GLY A 407 -12.11 -9.99 -25.62
N VAL A 408 -11.10 -9.17 -25.32
CA VAL A 408 -10.95 -8.45 -24.05
C VAL A 408 -11.65 -7.10 -24.11
N GLN A 409 -12.43 -6.80 -23.08
CA GLN A 409 -12.95 -5.47 -22.78
C GLN A 409 -12.49 -5.06 -21.37
N VAL A 410 -12.10 -3.81 -21.22
CA VAL A 410 -11.81 -3.22 -19.91
C VAL A 410 -12.81 -2.12 -19.65
N ARG A 411 -13.33 -2.06 -18.43
CA ARG A 411 -14.24 -1.01 -17.96
C ARG A 411 -13.63 -0.29 -16.79
N PHE A 412 -13.83 1.02 -16.75
CA PHE A 412 -13.51 1.89 -15.64
C PHE A 412 -14.83 2.35 -15.04
N ASP A 413 -15.09 1.89 -13.83
CA ASP A 413 -16.43 1.75 -13.27
C ASP A 413 -17.33 1.06 -14.32
N ASP A 414 -18.41 1.72 -14.75
CA ASP A 414 -19.31 1.18 -15.77
C ASP A 414 -18.93 1.53 -17.22
N GLN A 415 -17.87 2.30 -17.46
CA GLN A 415 -17.54 2.83 -18.79
C GLN A 415 -16.47 2.00 -19.52
N PRO A 416 -16.73 1.47 -20.74
CA PRO A 416 -15.71 0.79 -21.53
C PRO A 416 -14.54 1.72 -21.88
N LEU A 417 -13.32 1.22 -21.72
CA LEU A 417 -12.10 1.94 -22.03
C LEU A 417 -11.68 1.76 -23.49
N GLU A 418 -10.95 2.75 -23.99
CA GLU A 418 -10.23 2.68 -25.25
C GLU A 418 -8.97 1.81 -25.10
N LEU A 419 -8.80 0.80 -25.95
CA LEU A 419 -7.69 -0.15 -25.91
C LEU A 419 -6.69 0.14 -27.03
N LEU A 420 -5.41 0.16 -26.67
CA LEU A 420 -4.29 0.25 -27.63
C LEU A 420 -3.77 -1.15 -27.98
N TYR A 421 -3.77 -2.07 -27.02
CA TYR A 421 -3.22 -3.42 -27.14
C TYR A 421 -3.92 -4.38 -26.17
N ALA A 422 -4.09 -5.62 -26.58
CA ALA A 422 -4.47 -6.73 -25.70
C ALA A 422 -3.66 -7.98 -26.06
N GLY A 423 -3.15 -8.67 -25.04
CA GLY A 423 -2.42 -9.93 -25.15
C GLY A 423 -2.56 -10.77 -23.88
N PRO A 424 -1.94 -11.97 -23.82
CA PRO A 424 -2.24 -12.95 -22.77
C PRO A 424 -2.00 -12.52 -21.32
N GLY A 425 -1.06 -11.59 -21.10
CA GLY A 425 -0.74 -11.07 -19.77
C GLY A 425 -0.65 -9.54 -19.69
N GLN A 426 -1.04 -8.83 -20.75
CA GLN A 426 -0.99 -7.37 -20.78
C GLN A 426 -2.13 -6.77 -21.61
N VAL A 427 -2.72 -5.68 -21.11
CA VAL A 427 -3.65 -4.83 -21.86
C VAL A 427 -3.23 -3.38 -21.67
N ASN A 428 -3.13 -2.61 -22.76
CA ASN A 428 -2.85 -1.18 -22.68
C ASN A 428 -4.13 -0.41 -22.98
N VAL A 429 -4.51 0.46 -22.05
CA VAL A 429 -5.76 1.23 -22.09
C VAL A 429 -5.48 2.71 -21.96
N ARG A 430 -6.40 3.54 -22.47
CA ARG A 430 -6.48 4.95 -22.10
C ARG A 430 -7.45 5.12 -20.94
N ILE A 431 -6.95 5.65 -19.84
CA ILE A 431 -7.76 6.09 -18.69
C ILE A 431 -8.56 7.32 -19.13
N PRO A 432 -9.87 7.36 -18.87
CA PRO A 432 -10.70 8.46 -19.31
C PRO A 432 -10.33 9.74 -18.57
N ALA A 433 -10.76 10.88 -19.11
CA ALA A 433 -10.86 12.09 -18.30
C ALA A 433 -11.93 11.83 -17.22
N GLY A 434 -11.70 12.26 -15.99
CA GLY A 434 -12.61 11.89 -14.91
C GLY A 434 -12.21 12.41 -13.53
N ALA A 435 -13.03 12.02 -12.55
CA ALA A 435 -12.86 12.36 -11.16
C ALA A 435 -11.60 11.69 -10.57
N LEU A 436 -11.09 12.29 -9.51
CA LEU A 436 -10.00 11.76 -8.70
C LEU A 436 -10.56 10.82 -7.64
N GLY A 437 -9.68 10.00 -7.04
CA GLY A 437 -10.05 9.08 -5.99
C GLY A 437 -10.08 7.63 -6.46
N LEU A 438 -10.78 6.79 -5.71
CA LEU A 438 -10.81 5.36 -5.97
C LEU A 438 -11.87 5.00 -7.01
N HIS A 439 -11.47 4.18 -7.98
CA HIS A 439 -12.32 3.66 -9.05
C HIS A 439 -12.10 2.16 -9.22
N THR A 440 -13.07 1.48 -9.84
CA THR A 440 -12.94 0.06 -10.14
C THR A 440 -12.52 -0.14 -11.60
N LEU A 441 -11.48 -0.94 -11.82
CA LEU A 441 -11.18 -1.49 -13.14
C LEU A 441 -11.68 -2.92 -13.22
N THR A 442 -12.53 -3.19 -14.21
CA THR A 442 -13.06 -4.53 -14.50
C THR A 442 -12.55 -4.99 -15.86
N LEU A 443 -11.90 -6.15 -15.90
CA LEU A 443 -11.48 -6.81 -17.12
C LEU A 443 -12.45 -7.97 -17.41
N GLU A 444 -13.07 -7.92 -18.57
CA GLU A 444 -13.95 -8.95 -19.11
C GLU A 444 -13.22 -9.68 -20.25
N SER A 445 -13.13 -11.00 -20.17
CA SER A 445 -12.55 -11.84 -21.21
C SER A 445 -13.44 -13.06 -21.49
N PRO A 446 -13.17 -13.83 -22.57
CA PRO A 446 -13.85 -15.09 -22.80
C PRO A 446 -13.66 -16.13 -21.68
N LEU A 447 -12.65 -15.95 -20.83
CA LEU A 447 -12.32 -16.84 -19.70
C LEU A 447 -13.01 -16.43 -18.39
N GLY A 448 -13.64 -15.25 -18.33
CA GLY A 448 -14.34 -14.76 -17.15
C GLY A 448 -14.10 -13.28 -16.89
N VAL A 449 -14.34 -12.87 -15.65
CA VAL A 449 -14.20 -11.49 -15.20
C VAL A 449 -13.22 -11.43 -14.04
N ASP A 450 -12.44 -10.36 -13.97
CA ASP A 450 -11.70 -9.98 -12.77
C ASP A 450 -11.76 -8.47 -12.56
N ALA A 451 -11.67 -8.05 -11.32
CA ALA A 451 -11.75 -6.64 -10.96
C ALA A 451 -10.85 -6.29 -9.77
N PHE A 452 -10.31 -5.08 -9.83
CA PHE A 452 -9.62 -4.47 -8.70
C PHE A 452 -9.81 -2.96 -8.70
N ASN A 453 -9.48 -2.31 -7.58
CA ASN A 453 -9.53 -0.85 -7.54
C ASN A 453 -8.22 -0.24 -8.03
N VAL A 454 -8.32 0.96 -8.59
CA VAL A 454 -7.21 1.86 -8.90
C VAL A 454 -7.50 3.23 -8.34
N PHE A 455 -6.46 3.89 -7.85
CA PHE A 455 -6.59 5.25 -7.34
C PHE A 455 -6.12 6.27 -8.40
N LEU A 456 -6.97 7.27 -8.70
CA LEU A 456 -6.63 8.37 -9.61
C LEU A 456 -6.16 9.60 -8.82
N GLU A 457 -4.96 10.07 -9.16
CA GLU A 457 -4.35 11.30 -8.66
C GLU A 457 -4.33 12.39 -9.73
N PRO A 458 -4.16 13.67 -9.34
CA PRO A 458 -4.04 14.76 -10.31
C PRO A 458 -2.91 14.55 -11.34
N ALA A 459 -1.85 13.85 -10.95
CA ALA A 459 -0.78 13.39 -11.83
C ALA A 459 -0.12 12.13 -11.27
N ALA A 460 0.27 11.23 -12.18
CA ALA A 460 1.08 10.04 -11.96
C ALA A 460 2.09 9.97 -13.13
N PRO A 461 3.04 10.92 -13.19
CA PRO A 461 3.83 11.16 -14.39
C PRO A 461 4.79 10.00 -14.66
N ALA A 462 4.93 9.59 -15.91
CA ALA A 462 5.89 8.56 -16.30
C ALA A 462 6.48 8.87 -17.70
N VAL A 463 7.76 8.57 -17.87
CA VAL A 463 8.57 8.87 -19.07
C VAL A 463 8.77 7.60 -19.88
N PHE A 464 8.35 7.59 -21.14
CA PHE A 464 8.55 6.43 -22.01
C PHE A 464 10.05 6.27 -22.31
N THR A 465 10.52 5.02 -22.40
CA THR A 465 11.89 4.70 -22.79
C THR A 465 11.92 3.97 -24.12
N LEU A 466 13.02 4.11 -24.87
CA LEU A 466 13.13 3.57 -26.24
C LEU A 466 12.99 2.05 -26.31
N ASP A 467 13.40 1.36 -25.26
CA ASP A 467 13.33 -0.10 -25.14
C ASP A 467 12.04 -0.58 -24.45
N GLY A 468 11.17 0.32 -24.01
CA GLY A 468 9.95 0.01 -23.27
C GLY A 468 10.17 -0.54 -21.86
N SER A 469 11.39 -0.51 -21.32
CA SER A 469 11.68 -1.02 -19.98
C SER A 469 11.23 -0.09 -18.85
N GLY A 470 10.93 1.17 -19.16
CA GLY A 470 10.71 2.23 -18.17
C GLY A 470 12.01 2.72 -17.52
N THR A 471 13.16 2.25 -18.01
CA THR A 471 14.50 2.70 -17.60
C THR A 471 15.39 2.90 -18.83
N GLY A 472 16.54 3.56 -18.66
CA GLY A 472 17.46 3.79 -19.78
C GLY A 472 17.04 4.97 -20.66
N ALA A 473 17.39 4.93 -21.95
CA ALA A 473 17.23 6.09 -22.84
C ALA A 473 15.75 6.49 -23.01
N ALA A 474 15.45 7.75 -22.73
CA ALA A 474 14.12 8.31 -22.88
C ALA A 474 13.67 8.30 -24.35
N ALA A 475 12.39 8.03 -24.58
CA ALA A 475 11.73 8.23 -25.86
C ALA A 475 11.58 9.74 -26.08
N ALA A 476 12.57 10.34 -26.72
CA ALA A 476 12.62 11.76 -26.98
C ALA A 476 13.15 12.06 -28.38
N LEU A 477 12.64 13.14 -28.97
CA LEU A 477 13.09 13.68 -30.25
C LEU A 477 13.69 15.07 -30.05
N ASN A 478 14.57 15.50 -30.95
CA ASN A 478 14.86 16.91 -31.11
C ASN A 478 13.59 17.60 -31.62
N ALA A 479 13.08 18.58 -30.89
CA ALA A 479 11.79 19.21 -31.16
C ALA A 479 11.77 20.04 -32.46
N GLN A 480 12.93 20.33 -33.05
CA GLN A 480 13.05 21.06 -34.33
C GLN A 480 13.34 20.13 -35.51
N THR A 481 14.26 19.17 -35.35
CA THR A 481 14.67 18.28 -36.45
C THR A 481 13.88 16.99 -36.52
N PHE A 482 13.12 16.65 -35.46
CA PHE A 482 12.44 15.38 -35.26
C PHE A 482 13.36 14.15 -35.25
N GLU A 483 14.67 14.36 -35.10
CA GLU A 483 15.64 13.28 -34.97
C GLU A 483 15.55 12.64 -33.58
N LEU A 484 15.74 11.33 -33.53
CA LEU A 484 15.78 10.58 -32.28
C LEU A 484 16.95 11.05 -31.40
N ILE A 485 16.67 11.36 -30.13
CA ILE A 485 17.72 11.61 -29.14
C ILE A 485 18.15 10.25 -28.57
N ALA A 486 19.40 9.86 -28.86
CA ALA A 486 19.99 8.62 -28.39
C ALA A 486 21.48 8.82 -28.11
N PRO A 487 22.18 7.89 -27.44
CA PRO A 487 23.63 8.00 -27.24
C PRO A 487 24.44 8.17 -28.53
N ALA A 488 23.96 7.62 -29.65
CA ALA A 488 24.57 7.77 -30.98
C ALA A 488 24.20 9.09 -31.68
N THR A 489 23.11 9.73 -31.26
CA THR A 489 22.56 10.99 -31.80
C THR A 489 22.19 11.93 -30.65
N PRO A 490 23.17 12.37 -29.83
CA PRO A 490 22.89 13.20 -28.66
C PRO A 490 22.44 14.61 -29.05
N ILE A 491 21.55 15.18 -28.24
CA ILE A 491 21.06 16.57 -28.43
C ILE A 491 22.08 17.58 -27.91
N ALA A 492 22.21 18.74 -28.55
CA ALA A 492 23.10 19.79 -28.07
C ALA A 492 22.45 20.58 -26.93
N ALA A 493 23.27 21.04 -25.97
CA ALA A 493 22.80 22.04 -25.01
C ALA A 493 22.34 23.32 -25.73
N GLY A 494 21.20 23.86 -25.30
CA GLY A 494 20.51 24.99 -25.91
C GLY A 494 19.40 24.62 -26.90
N ASP A 495 19.43 23.40 -27.46
CA ASP A 495 18.36 22.87 -28.31
C ASP A 495 17.14 22.45 -27.47
N TYR A 496 16.04 22.14 -28.15
CA TYR A 496 14.79 21.72 -27.51
C TYR A 496 14.56 20.21 -27.69
N ALA A 497 14.29 19.50 -26.60
CA ALA A 497 13.84 18.12 -26.63
C ALA A 497 12.30 18.07 -26.59
N ALA A 498 11.72 17.10 -27.28
CA ALA A 498 10.33 16.68 -27.21
C ALA A 498 10.27 15.30 -26.57
N LEU A 499 9.88 15.24 -25.30
CA LEU A 499 9.85 14.05 -24.46
C LEU A 499 8.46 13.43 -24.45
N TYR A 500 8.35 12.12 -24.74
CA TYR A 500 7.08 11.41 -24.65
C TYR A 500 6.82 10.88 -23.24
N VAL A 501 5.64 11.20 -22.71
CA VAL A 501 5.25 10.93 -21.33
C VAL A 501 3.79 10.49 -21.25
N THR A 502 3.37 10.06 -20.08
CA THR A 502 1.96 9.82 -19.73
C THR A 502 1.73 10.25 -18.28
N GLY A 503 0.47 10.51 -17.93
CA GLY A 503 0.04 10.77 -16.56
C GLY A 503 0.50 12.10 -15.96
N ILE A 504 0.87 13.10 -16.77
CA ILE A 504 1.21 14.44 -16.26
C ILE A 504 -0.03 15.24 -15.81
N GLY A 505 -1.23 14.79 -16.21
CA GLY A 505 -2.50 15.49 -15.95
C GLY A 505 -2.50 16.93 -16.48
N ASP A 506 -3.33 17.78 -15.89
CA ASP A 506 -3.35 19.24 -16.12
C ASP A 506 -2.38 20.00 -15.19
N GLN A 507 -1.39 19.29 -14.63
CA GLN A 507 -0.46 19.86 -13.66
C GLN A 507 0.72 20.56 -14.35
N GLU A 508 1.26 21.61 -13.71
CA GLU A 508 2.55 22.15 -14.14
C GLU A 508 3.62 21.05 -14.05
N VAL A 509 4.46 20.98 -15.09
CA VAL A 509 5.54 20.00 -15.21
C VAL A 509 6.87 20.68 -14.94
N GLU A 510 7.64 20.12 -14.02
CA GLU A 510 9.06 20.39 -13.83
C GLU A 510 9.87 19.27 -14.51
N VAL A 511 10.88 19.63 -15.29
CA VAL A 511 11.84 18.68 -15.87
C VAL A 511 13.17 18.86 -15.16
N ILE A 512 13.73 17.77 -14.63
CA ILE A 512 15.01 17.74 -13.92
C ILE A 512 15.96 16.86 -14.72
N LEU A 513 17.09 17.43 -15.13
CA LEU A 513 18.09 16.76 -15.95
C LEU A 513 19.47 16.92 -15.31
N GLY A 514 20.12 15.80 -14.98
CA GLY A 514 21.38 15.80 -14.24
C GLY A 514 21.28 16.54 -12.90
N GLY A 515 20.11 16.48 -12.25
CA GLY A 515 19.82 17.21 -11.01
C GLY A 515 19.57 18.71 -11.18
N GLN A 516 19.47 19.23 -12.41
CA GLN A 516 19.21 20.65 -12.69
C GLN A 516 17.85 20.86 -13.35
N PRO A 517 17.03 21.83 -12.89
CA PRO A 517 15.75 22.13 -13.51
C PRO A 517 15.94 22.70 -14.92
N GLN A 518 15.01 22.36 -15.81
CA GLN A 518 15.00 22.78 -17.20
C GLN A 518 13.83 23.72 -17.50
N THR A 519 13.98 24.59 -18.50
CA THR A 519 12.90 25.48 -18.94
C THR A 519 11.91 24.71 -19.81
N VAL A 520 10.73 24.40 -19.25
CA VAL A 520 9.62 23.81 -19.99
C VAL A 520 8.97 24.86 -20.89
N SER A 521 8.76 24.49 -22.15
CA SER A 521 8.18 25.34 -23.21
C SER A 521 6.81 24.85 -23.67
N TYR A 522 6.48 23.59 -23.43
CA TYR A 522 5.17 22.99 -23.69
C TYR A 522 5.00 21.73 -22.84
N PHE A 523 3.78 21.47 -22.39
CA PHE A 523 3.34 20.18 -21.90
C PHE A 523 1.87 19.97 -22.30
N GLY A 524 1.48 18.75 -22.66
CA GLY A 524 0.11 18.44 -23.05
C GLY A 524 0.02 17.22 -23.98
N PRO A 525 -1.11 17.02 -24.65
CA PRO A 525 -1.29 15.90 -25.58
C PRO A 525 -0.23 15.89 -26.70
N ALA A 526 0.28 14.70 -27.04
CA ALA A 526 1.17 14.50 -28.18
C ALA A 526 0.32 14.45 -29.47
N PRO A 527 0.62 15.27 -30.50
CA PRO A 527 -0.17 15.29 -31.73
C PRO A 527 -0.22 13.92 -32.43
N GLY A 528 -1.43 13.45 -32.75
CA GLY A 528 -1.64 12.21 -33.52
C GLY A 528 -1.68 10.92 -32.70
N PHE A 529 -1.52 11.00 -31.38
CA PHE A 529 -1.54 9.83 -30.48
C PHE A 529 -2.60 10.00 -29.39
N ALA A 530 -3.52 9.05 -29.27
CA ALA A 530 -4.53 9.07 -28.20
C ALA A 530 -3.88 8.73 -26.85
N GLY A 531 -4.10 9.58 -25.83
CA GLY A 531 -3.59 9.40 -24.45
C GLY A 531 -2.09 9.63 -24.26
N LEU A 532 -1.29 9.64 -25.33
CA LEU A 532 0.14 9.99 -25.24
C LEU A 532 0.30 11.49 -24.99
N GLN A 533 1.17 11.85 -24.07
CA GLN A 533 1.49 13.23 -23.74
C GLN A 533 2.94 13.55 -24.12
N GLN A 534 3.25 14.83 -24.25
CA GLN A 534 4.57 15.32 -24.63
C GLN A 534 4.96 16.52 -23.77
N VAL A 535 6.24 16.59 -23.41
CA VAL A 535 6.85 17.73 -22.72
C VAL A 535 8.00 18.25 -23.57
N ASN A 536 7.96 19.53 -23.95
CA ASN A 536 9.07 20.18 -24.64
C ASN A 536 9.83 21.07 -23.68
N PHE A 537 11.15 20.96 -23.66
CA PHE A 537 12.00 21.79 -22.80
C PHE A 537 13.31 22.13 -23.49
N GLN A 538 13.90 23.27 -23.10
CA GLN A 538 15.23 23.64 -23.55
C GLN A 538 16.27 22.84 -22.76
N VAL A 539 17.13 22.10 -23.45
CA VAL A 539 18.15 21.24 -22.84
C VAL A 539 19.31 22.09 -22.33
N GLN A 540 19.64 21.94 -21.06
CA GLN A 540 20.81 22.50 -20.39
C GLN A 540 21.47 21.39 -19.56
N GLY A 541 22.79 21.26 -19.64
CA GLY A 541 23.51 20.23 -18.89
C GLY A 541 24.87 19.90 -19.48
N ALA A 542 25.61 19.05 -18.79
CA ALA A 542 26.88 18.53 -19.26
C ALA A 542 26.68 17.43 -20.32
N SER A 543 27.62 17.31 -21.25
CA SER A 543 27.66 16.23 -22.22
C SER A 543 27.68 14.84 -21.54
N GLY A 544 27.13 13.84 -22.21
CA GLY A 544 26.97 12.48 -21.69
C GLY A 544 25.50 12.10 -21.46
N SER A 545 25.29 10.90 -20.90
CA SER A 545 23.96 10.45 -20.48
C SER A 545 23.63 11.04 -19.12
N GLN A 546 22.63 11.91 -19.07
CA GLN A 546 22.15 12.55 -17.86
C GLN A 546 20.85 11.90 -17.39
N GLU A 547 20.71 11.71 -16.08
CA GLU A 547 19.45 11.28 -15.48
C GLU A 547 18.36 12.31 -15.74
N LEU A 548 17.20 11.84 -16.19
CA LEU A 548 16.02 12.62 -16.52
C LEU A 548 14.86 12.17 -15.64
N LEU A 549 14.29 13.12 -14.92
CA LEU A 549 13.08 12.98 -14.12
C LEU A 549 12.10 14.09 -14.52
N ILE A 550 10.81 13.81 -14.42
CA ILE A 550 9.80 14.86 -14.41
C ILE A 550 9.03 14.84 -13.10
N ARG A 551 8.53 16.00 -12.71
CA ARG A 551 7.65 16.16 -11.55
C ARG A 551 6.38 16.88 -11.96
N ALA A 552 5.23 16.32 -11.58
CA ALA A 552 3.91 16.87 -11.84
C ALA A 552 2.98 16.51 -10.67
N GLY A 553 2.14 17.44 -10.21
CA GLY A 553 1.22 17.19 -9.08
C GLY A 553 1.92 16.73 -7.80
N GLY A 554 3.18 17.12 -7.59
CA GLY A 554 4.00 16.69 -6.46
C GLY A 554 4.66 15.32 -6.61
N ARG A 555 4.29 14.51 -7.61
CA ARG A 555 4.80 13.17 -7.90
C ARG A 555 5.97 13.20 -8.87
N PHE A 556 6.92 12.28 -8.71
CA PHE A 556 8.04 12.08 -9.63
C PHE A 556 7.75 10.92 -10.60
N SER A 557 8.35 10.99 -11.79
CA SER A 557 8.37 9.88 -12.73
C SER A 557 9.37 8.80 -12.40
N ASN A 558 9.28 7.69 -13.13
CA ASN A 558 10.42 6.80 -13.33
C ASN A 558 11.65 7.57 -13.84
N ALA A 559 12.83 7.06 -13.51
CA ALA A 559 14.11 7.62 -13.98
C ALA A 559 14.43 7.13 -15.40
N ALA A 560 14.68 8.07 -16.30
CA ALA A 560 15.16 7.82 -17.65
C ALA A 560 16.51 8.52 -17.88
N LEU A 561 17.08 8.37 -19.08
CA LEU A 561 18.35 8.98 -19.47
C LEU A 561 18.16 9.81 -20.74
N LEU A 562 18.76 10.99 -20.78
CA LEU A 562 18.85 11.81 -22.00
C LEU A 562 20.33 12.01 -22.38
N ALA A 563 20.66 11.79 -23.64
CA ALA A 563 22.02 11.93 -24.15
C ALA A 563 22.28 13.36 -24.65
N ILE A 564 23.26 14.05 -24.05
CA ILE A 564 23.65 15.43 -24.39
C ILE A 564 25.05 15.45 -25.01
N ARG A 565 25.31 16.35 -25.96
CA ARG A 565 26.65 16.62 -26.51
C ARG A 565 27.15 18.03 -26.23
#